data_AF-A0A350BU00-F1
#
_entry.id   AF-A0A350BU00-F1
#
_cell.length_a   1.000
_cell.length_b   1.000
_cell.length_c   1.000
_cell.angle_alpha   90.00
_cell.angle_beta   90.00
_cell.angle_gamma   90.00
#
_symmetry.space_group_name_H-M   'P 1'
#
loop_
_entity.id
_entity.type
_entity.pdbx_description
1 polymer ?
#
loop_
_entity_poly.entity_id
_entity_poly.type
_entity_poly.pdbx_seq_one_letter_code
_entity_poly.pdbx_strand_id
1 'polypeptide(L)'
;NITGNQDKPRFMSYADGTLSFDTPWMEYKRIGWKQTIEVQDSLAYRKMAMFNAFNLTIPGIPIIYYGDEIGMAGAGDPDNRRMMRFENLKKQEAALQKEIGSLIQVRTKNLALVYGDFTIEENTTTKLKYTRRYFDNQVTITLNKENWTYSISTN
;
A
#
# COMPACT_ATOMS: atom_id res chain seq x y z
N ASN A 1 2.68 6.11 8.88
CA ASN A 1 2.33 4.74 8.48
C ASN A 1 0.82 4.65 8.23
N ILE A 2 0.35 5.22 7.13
CA ILE A 2 -1.07 5.15 6.75
C ILE A 2 -1.18 5.05 5.23
N THR A 3 -2.07 4.19 4.73
CA THR A 3 -2.28 4.04 3.28
C THR A 3 -3.10 5.16 2.67
N GLY A 4 -4.07 5.68 3.43
CA GLY A 4 -4.97 6.75 3.00
C GLY A 4 -5.95 7.14 4.11
N ASN A 5 -6.87 8.05 3.80
CA ASN A 5 -7.97 8.42 4.67
C ASN A 5 -9.14 8.97 3.84
N GLN A 6 -10.22 9.32 4.52
CA GLN A 6 -11.44 9.83 3.89
C GLN A 6 -11.32 11.24 3.28
N ASP A 7 -10.24 11.97 3.51
CA ASP A 7 -10.06 13.36 3.07
C ASP A 7 -9.16 13.50 1.85
N LYS A 8 -8.51 12.41 1.44
CA LYS A 8 -7.59 12.37 0.30
C LYS A 8 -8.05 11.34 -0.74
N PRO A 9 -7.73 11.55 -2.02
CA PRO A 9 -7.90 10.52 -3.03
C PRO A 9 -7.17 9.24 -2.66
N ARG A 10 -7.71 8.11 -3.09
CA ARG A 10 -7.16 6.79 -2.77
C ARG A 10 -5.86 6.58 -3.53
N PHE A 11 -4.89 5.94 -2.88
CA PHE A 11 -3.57 5.68 -3.48
C PHE A 11 -3.67 4.99 -4.84
N MET A 12 -4.63 4.09 -5.01
CA MET A 12 -4.86 3.37 -6.28
C MET A 12 -5.05 4.30 -7.48
N SER A 13 -5.74 5.42 -7.31
CA SER A 13 -5.97 6.38 -8.40
C SER A 13 -4.70 7.11 -8.82
N TYR A 14 -3.73 7.26 -7.91
CA TYR A 14 -2.40 7.76 -8.27
C TYR A 14 -1.54 6.64 -8.88
N ALA A 15 -1.66 5.43 -8.32
CA ALA A 15 -0.84 4.29 -8.70
C ALA A 15 -1.14 3.80 -10.12
N ASP A 16 -2.40 3.88 -10.57
CA ASP A 16 -2.81 3.52 -11.93
C ASP A 16 -2.68 4.68 -12.94
N GLY A 17 -2.36 5.89 -12.47
CA GLY A 17 -2.17 7.08 -13.29
C GLY A 17 -3.46 7.81 -13.67
N THR A 18 -4.64 7.39 -13.18
CA THR A 18 -5.90 8.11 -13.41
C THR A 18 -5.93 9.50 -12.77
N LEU A 19 -5.17 9.68 -11.69
CA LEU A 19 -5.01 10.93 -10.99
C LEU A 19 -3.51 11.30 -10.90
N SER A 20 -3.17 12.53 -11.30
CA SER A 20 -1.81 13.05 -11.11
C SER A 20 -1.60 13.50 -9.67
N PHE A 21 -0.39 13.33 -9.13
CA PHE A 21 0.01 13.88 -7.83
C PHE A 21 -0.07 15.41 -7.79
N ASP A 22 0.01 16.07 -8.93
CA ASP A 22 -0.10 17.54 -9.05
C ASP A 22 -1.55 18.02 -9.15
N THR A 23 -2.53 17.12 -9.08
CA THR A 23 -3.95 17.47 -9.21
C THR A 23 -4.38 18.36 -8.03
N PRO A 24 -4.83 19.60 -8.28
CA PRO A 24 -5.23 20.51 -7.19
C PRO A 24 -6.40 19.98 -6.35
N TRP A 25 -6.48 20.41 -5.10
CA TRP A 25 -7.53 19.98 -4.16
C TRP A 25 -8.94 20.18 -4.69
N MET A 26 -9.21 21.34 -5.30
CA MET A 26 -10.53 21.62 -5.88
C MET A 26 -10.84 20.67 -7.03
N GLU A 27 -9.82 20.27 -7.79
CA GLU A 27 -10.00 19.48 -9.00
C GLU A 27 -10.31 18.02 -8.67
N TYR A 28 -9.58 17.37 -7.78
CA TYR A 28 -9.93 16.00 -7.40
C TYR A 28 -11.27 15.91 -6.67
N LYS A 29 -11.67 16.96 -5.94
CA LYS A 29 -13.03 17.05 -5.38
C LYS A 29 -14.07 17.12 -6.50
N ARG A 30 -13.88 18.01 -7.47
CA ARG A 30 -14.76 18.13 -8.63
C ARG A 30 -14.87 16.80 -9.40
N ILE A 31 -13.76 16.09 -9.56
CA ILE A 31 -13.73 14.77 -10.20
C ILE A 31 -14.58 13.78 -9.41
N GLY A 32 -14.42 13.72 -8.09
CA GLY A 32 -15.18 12.80 -7.24
C GLY A 32 -16.70 12.99 -7.29
N TRP A 33 -17.17 14.20 -7.60
CA TRP A 33 -18.59 14.48 -7.82
C TRP A 33 -19.08 14.17 -9.24
N LYS A 34 -18.20 14.19 -10.24
CA LYS A 34 -18.59 14.09 -11.65
C LYS A 34 -18.42 12.70 -12.25
N GLN A 35 -17.51 11.90 -11.70
CA GLN A 35 -17.22 10.57 -12.22
C GLN A 35 -16.77 9.63 -11.11
N THR A 36 -17.05 8.36 -11.30
CA THR A 36 -16.52 7.28 -10.46
C THR A 36 -15.22 6.79 -11.06
N ILE A 37 -14.11 6.89 -10.33
CA ILE A 37 -12.83 6.34 -10.79
C ILE A 37 -12.79 4.84 -10.55
N GLU A 38 -12.37 4.11 -11.58
CA GLU A 38 -12.02 2.70 -11.51
C GLU A 38 -10.56 2.48 -11.87
N VAL A 39 -9.98 1.39 -11.34
CA VAL A 39 -8.59 1.01 -11.62
C VAL A 39 -8.42 0.68 -13.11
N GLN A 40 -7.57 1.42 -13.81
CA GLN A 40 -7.30 1.24 -15.25
C GLN A 40 -6.08 0.36 -15.53
N ASP A 41 -5.03 0.46 -14.71
CA ASP A 41 -3.80 -0.32 -14.86
C ASP A 41 -3.63 -1.33 -13.72
N SER A 42 -3.60 -2.62 -14.08
CA SER A 42 -3.39 -3.71 -13.12
C SER A 42 -2.05 -3.66 -12.38
N LEU A 43 -1.05 -2.93 -12.90
CA LEU A 43 0.21 -2.68 -12.20
C LEU A 43 0.00 -1.95 -10.86
N ALA A 44 -1.09 -1.18 -10.73
CA ALA A 44 -1.44 -0.49 -9.49
C ALA A 44 -1.61 -1.43 -8.31
N TYR A 45 -2.08 -2.66 -8.51
CA TYR A 45 -2.18 -3.66 -7.44
C TYR A 45 -0.81 -4.07 -6.91
N ARG A 46 0.21 -4.19 -7.78
CA ARG A 46 1.59 -4.46 -7.35
C ARG A 46 2.19 -3.28 -6.59
N LYS A 47 1.91 -2.05 -7.06
CA LYS A 47 2.31 -0.83 -6.35
C LYS A 47 1.68 -0.76 -4.95
N MET A 48 0.39 -1.09 -4.83
CA MET A 48 -0.32 -1.14 -3.55
C MET A 48 0.20 -2.24 -2.62
N ALA A 49 0.51 -3.42 -3.15
CA ALA A 49 1.12 -4.50 -2.39
C ALA A 49 2.49 -4.08 -1.84
N MET A 50 3.35 -3.48 -2.68
CA MET A 50 4.66 -2.99 -2.25
C MET A 50 4.56 -1.83 -1.25
N PHE A 51 3.58 -0.94 -1.41
CA PHE A 51 3.30 0.12 -0.44
C PHE A 51 2.89 -0.45 0.92
N ASN A 52 2.02 -1.46 0.95
CA ASN A 52 1.66 -2.14 2.19
C ASN A 52 2.82 -2.93 2.79
N ALA A 53 3.67 -3.56 1.97
CA ALA A 53 4.90 -4.20 2.43
C ALA A 53 5.78 -3.19 3.17
N PHE A 54 5.99 -1.99 2.62
CA PHE A 54 6.69 -0.91 3.30
C PHE A 54 5.97 -0.48 4.60
N ASN A 55 4.69 -0.13 4.52
CA ASN A 55 3.88 0.34 5.65
C ASN A 55 3.89 -0.64 6.84
N LEU A 56 3.80 -1.94 6.55
CA LEU A 56 3.75 -3.02 7.53
C LEU A 56 5.12 -3.47 8.05
N THR A 57 6.24 -3.01 7.49
CA THR A 57 7.59 -3.46 7.90
C THR A 57 8.51 -2.35 8.39
N ILE A 58 8.13 -1.07 8.26
CA ILE A 58 8.79 0.03 8.96
C ILE A 58 8.36 0.16 10.43
N PRO A 59 9.17 0.82 11.29
CA PRO A 59 8.77 1.12 12.67
C PRO A 59 7.52 1.99 12.75
N GLY A 60 6.73 1.82 13.82
CA GLY A 60 5.49 2.57 14.07
C GLY A 60 4.23 1.72 13.89
N ILE A 61 3.06 2.36 13.91
CA ILE A 61 1.75 1.71 13.88
C ILE A 61 1.17 1.78 12.47
N PRO A 62 1.11 0.69 11.70
CA PRO A 62 0.52 0.69 10.37
C PRO A 62 -0.99 0.89 10.42
N ILE A 63 -1.48 1.81 9.60
CA ILE A 63 -2.91 2.07 9.40
C ILE A 63 -3.23 1.77 7.94
N ILE A 64 -4.31 1.01 7.71
CA ILE A 64 -4.84 0.69 6.38
C ILE A 64 -6.25 1.26 6.33
N TYR A 65 -6.53 2.09 5.32
CA TYR A 65 -7.87 2.62 5.10
C TYR A 65 -8.75 1.57 4.43
N TYR A 66 -10.00 1.43 4.87
CA TYR A 66 -10.89 0.38 4.38
C TYR A 66 -10.99 0.41 2.86
N GLY A 67 -10.93 -0.77 2.24
CA GLY A 67 -10.95 -0.92 0.80
C GLY A 67 -9.57 -0.82 0.13
N ASP A 68 -8.55 -0.29 0.81
CA ASP A 68 -7.18 -0.30 0.25
C ASP A 68 -6.63 -1.73 0.21
N GLU A 69 -7.10 -2.64 1.07
CA GLU A 69 -6.77 -4.05 1.06
C GLU A 69 -7.27 -4.80 -0.20
N ILE A 70 -8.31 -4.28 -0.86
CA ILE A 70 -8.79 -4.78 -2.15
C ILE A 70 -8.43 -3.83 -3.32
N GLY A 71 -7.70 -2.74 -3.06
CA GLY A 71 -7.31 -1.78 -4.07
C GLY A 71 -8.47 -0.92 -4.61
N MET A 72 -9.34 -0.40 -3.74
CA MET A 72 -10.35 0.57 -4.15
C MET A 72 -9.70 1.85 -4.71
N ALA A 73 -10.14 2.28 -5.89
CA ALA A 73 -9.82 3.58 -6.47
C ALA A 73 -10.79 4.67 -5.95
N GLY A 74 -10.42 5.94 -6.11
CA GLY A 74 -11.33 7.05 -5.84
C GLY A 74 -10.62 8.41 -5.86
N ALA A 75 -11.27 9.41 -6.42
CA ALA A 75 -10.85 10.81 -6.37
C ALA A 75 -11.16 11.46 -5.01
N GLY A 76 -11.61 12.72 -4.97
CA GLY A 76 -12.12 13.32 -3.73
C GLY A 76 -13.49 12.78 -3.32
N ASP A 77 -13.94 13.19 -2.13
CA ASP A 77 -15.29 12.98 -1.63
C ASP A 77 -16.34 13.44 -2.67
N PRO A 78 -17.33 12.60 -3.06
CA PRO A 78 -17.72 11.30 -2.46
C PRO A 78 -17.03 10.02 -2.97
N ASP A 79 -16.22 10.09 -4.02
CA ASP A 79 -15.71 8.90 -4.72
C ASP A 79 -14.71 8.05 -3.89
N ASN A 80 -13.92 8.68 -2.99
CA ASN A 80 -13.05 7.95 -2.06
C ASN A 80 -13.79 7.33 -0.86
N ARG A 81 -15.09 7.63 -0.67
CA ARG A 81 -15.93 7.17 0.45
C ARG A 81 -17.00 6.17 0.02
N ARG A 82 -16.81 5.51 -1.12
CA ARG A 82 -17.72 4.47 -1.61
C ARG A 82 -17.89 3.33 -0.62
N MET A 83 -19.04 2.66 -0.72
CA MET A 83 -19.35 1.47 0.09
C MET A 83 -18.30 0.38 -0.13
N MET A 84 -17.92 -0.30 0.96
CA MET A 84 -17.01 -1.43 0.91
C MET A 84 -17.64 -2.58 0.11
N ARG A 85 -16.83 -3.28 -0.69
CA ARG A 85 -17.23 -4.49 -1.40
C ARG A 85 -16.68 -5.72 -0.68
N PHE A 86 -17.57 -6.55 -0.16
CA PHE A 86 -17.20 -7.79 0.55
C PHE A 86 -17.28 -9.03 -0.33
N GLU A 87 -18.12 -8.99 -1.38
CA GLU A 87 -18.39 -10.09 -2.29
C GLU A 87 -18.06 -9.70 -3.73
N ASN A 88 -17.99 -10.68 -4.63
CA ASN A 88 -17.78 -10.49 -6.06
C ASN A 88 -16.51 -9.68 -6.41
N LEU A 89 -15.44 -9.90 -5.63
CA LEU A 89 -14.14 -9.30 -5.89
C LEU A 89 -13.56 -9.79 -7.22
N LYS A 90 -12.95 -8.89 -7.98
CA LYS A 90 -12.15 -9.25 -9.15
C LYS A 90 -10.95 -10.07 -8.69
N LYS A 91 -10.39 -10.89 -9.60
CA LYS A 91 -9.25 -11.77 -9.29
C LYS A 91 -8.06 -11.03 -8.67
N GLN A 92 -7.74 -9.85 -9.18
CA GLN A 92 -6.63 -9.02 -8.70
C GLN A 92 -6.91 -8.43 -7.30
N GLU A 93 -8.15 -8.07 -7.02
CA GLU A 93 -8.59 -7.52 -5.74
C GLU A 93 -8.50 -8.58 -4.65
N ALA A 94 -9.00 -9.79 -4.92
CA ALA A 94 -8.89 -10.93 -4.02
C ALA A 94 -7.42 -11.37 -3.80
N ALA A 95 -6.59 -11.30 -4.85
CA ALA A 95 -5.16 -11.58 -4.74
C ALA A 95 -4.45 -10.55 -3.85
N LEU A 96 -4.72 -9.26 -4.04
CA LEU A 96 -4.17 -8.18 -3.21
C LEU A 96 -4.61 -8.34 -1.75
N GLN A 97 -5.87 -8.65 -1.50
CA GLN A 97 -6.39 -8.87 -0.16
C GLN A 97 -5.66 -10.02 0.55
N LYS A 98 -5.46 -11.14 -0.15
CA LYS A 98 -4.71 -12.28 0.36
C LYS A 98 -3.25 -11.92 0.66
N GLU A 99 -2.62 -11.15 -0.23
CA GLU A 99 -1.22 -10.73 -0.08
C GLU A 99 -1.04 -9.80 1.13
N ILE A 100 -1.90 -8.79 1.28
CA ILE A 100 -1.88 -7.88 2.44
C ILE A 100 -2.19 -8.63 3.74
N GLY A 101 -3.16 -9.54 3.72
CA GLY A 101 -3.42 -10.43 4.85
C GLY A 101 -2.20 -11.25 5.26
N SER A 102 -1.43 -11.74 4.29
CA SER A 102 -0.19 -12.48 4.54
C SER A 102 0.90 -11.58 5.14
N LEU A 103 1.04 -10.35 4.67
CA LEU A 103 1.97 -9.36 5.24
C LEU A 103 1.63 -9.01 6.70
N ILE A 104 0.35 -8.87 7.02
CA ILE A 104 -0.11 -8.64 8.40
C ILE A 104 0.26 -9.85 9.29
N GLN A 105 0.10 -11.07 8.79
CA GLN A 105 0.52 -12.28 9.51
C GLN A 105 2.03 -12.32 9.75
N VAL A 106 2.84 -11.92 8.76
CA VAL A 106 4.30 -11.82 8.91
C VAL A 106 4.67 -10.81 9.99
N ARG A 107 4.06 -9.61 9.99
CA ARG A 107 4.31 -8.59 11.00
C ARG A 107 3.93 -9.05 12.40
N THR A 108 2.71 -9.56 12.58
CA THR A 108 2.17 -9.93 13.90
C THR A 108 2.92 -11.09 14.56
N LYS A 109 3.57 -11.94 13.77
CA LYS A 109 4.36 -13.10 14.24
C LYS A 109 5.85 -12.81 14.40
N ASN A 110 6.32 -11.59 14.10
CA ASN A 110 7.74 -11.28 14.06
C ASN A 110 8.08 -10.06 14.94
N LEU A 111 8.77 -10.30 16.05
CA LEU A 111 9.11 -9.26 17.01
C LEU A 111 10.04 -8.19 16.44
N ALA A 112 10.91 -8.51 15.48
CA ALA A 112 11.73 -7.50 14.82
C ALA A 112 10.87 -6.51 14.02
N LEU A 113 9.79 -6.94 13.39
CA LEU A 113 8.87 -6.03 12.69
C LEU A 113 8.04 -5.18 13.66
N VAL A 114 7.72 -5.69 14.86
CA VAL A 114 6.92 -4.96 15.86
C VAL A 114 7.78 -3.98 16.67
N TYR A 115 8.92 -4.43 17.20
CA TYR A 115 9.74 -3.71 18.17
C TYR A 115 11.17 -3.45 17.73
N GLY A 116 11.64 -4.12 16.68
CA GLY A 116 13.04 -4.09 16.29
C GLY A 116 13.52 -2.75 15.76
N ASP A 117 14.82 -2.51 15.89
CA ASP A 117 15.54 -1.39 15.31
C ASP A 117 15.41 -1.40 13.79
N PHE A 118 15.66 -0.26 13.14
CA PHE A 118 15.56 -0.10 11.69
C PHE A 118 16.84 0.48 11.12
N THR A 119 17.46 -0.26 10.19
CA THR A 119 18.69 0.14 9.52
C THR A 119 18.49 0.09 8.01
N ILE A 120 18.83 1.17 7.30
CA ILE A 120 18.83 1.19 5.84
C ILE A 120 20.17 0.66 5.35
N GLU A 121 20.13 -0.38 4.50
CA GLU A 121 21.31 -1.03 3.92
C GLU A 121 21.62 -0.49 2.52
N GLU A 122 20.58 -0.18 1.74
CA GLU A 122 20.70 0.30 0.37
C GLU A 122 19.57 1.28 0.08
N ASN A 123 19.89 2.43 -0.51
CA ASN A 123 18.91 3.43 -0.92
C ASN A 123 19.33 4.03 -2.26
N THR A 124 18.69 3.60 -3.33
CA THR A 124 18.89 4.09 -4.68
C THR A 124 17.59 4.62 -5.26
N THR A 125 17.65 5.19 -6.46
CA THR A 125 16.46 5.65 -7.18
C THR A 125 15.44 4.54 -7.42
N THR A 126 15.87 3.29 -7.58
CA THR A 126 14.98 2.16 -7.92
C THR A 126 14.84 1.12 -6.82
N LYS A 127 15.73 1.10 -5.82
CA LYS A 127 15.76 0.03 -4.80
C LYS A 127 15.95 0.60 -3.40
N LEU A 128 15.19 0.05 -2.45
CA LEU A 128 15.34 0.31 -1.03
C LEU A 128 15.48 -1.02 -0.29
N LYS A 129 16.60 -1.21 0.41
CA LYS A 129 16.83 -2.39 1.27
C LYS A 129 17.06 -1.92 2.70
N TYR A 130 16.38 -2.55 3.64
CA TYR A 130 16.53 -2.26 5.06
C TYR A 130 16.34 -3.52 5.90
N THR A 131 16.87 -3.45 7.11
CA THR A 131 16.85 -4.51 8.11
C THR A 131 16.03 -4.05 9.32
N ARG A 132 15.18 -4.93 9.83
CA ARG A 132 14.59 -4.85 11.16
C ARG A 132 15.24 -5.87 12.07
N ARG A 133 15.69 -5.49 13.26
CA ARG A 133 16.35 -6.41 14.20
C ARG A 133 15.84 -6.26 15.63
N TYR A 134 15.50 -7.38 16.25
CA TYR A 134 15.18 -7.48 17.67
C TYR A 134 15.91 -8.68 18.26
N PHE A 135 17.01 -8.40 18.97
CA PHE A 135 17.99 -9.41 19.41
C PHE A 135 18.48 -10.29 18.24
N ASP A 136 18.22 -11.59 18.29
CA ASP A 136 18.61 -12.56 17.26
C ASP A 136 17.60 -12.67 16.12
N ASN A 137 16.38 -12.13 16.29
CA ASN A 137 15.39 -12.08 15.24
C ASN A 137 15.69 -10.91 14.30
N GLN A 138 15.93 -11.20 13.03
CA GLN A 138 16.16 -10.20 12.01
C GLN A 138 15.33 -10.46 10.76
N VAL A 139 14.85 -9.38 10.16
CA VAL A 139 14.09 -9.39 8.93
C VAL A 139 14.72 -8.41 7.98
N THR A 140 15.10 -8.88 6.80
CA THR A 140 15.59 -8.02 5.73
C THR A 140 14.48 -7.84 4.70
N ILE A 141 14.21 -6.59 4.34
CA ILE A 141 13.20 -6.21 3.37
C ILE A 141 13.90 -5.52 2.21
N THR A 142 13.54 -5.91 0.98
CA THR A 142 13.98 -5.23 -0.25
C THR A 142 12.75 -4.83 -1.04
N LEU A 143 12.67 -3.56 -1.45
CA LEU A 143 11.65 -3.00 -2.34
C LEU A 143 12.32 -2.61 -3.65
N ASN A 144 11.77 -3.03 -4.78
CA ASN A 144 12.28 -2.71 -6.11
C ASN A 144 11.18 -2.09 -6.99
N LYS A 145 11.42 -0.85 -7.44
CA LYS A 145 10.51 -0.08 -8.28
C LYS A 145 10.63 -0.38 -9.78
N GLU A 146 11.72 -0.99 -10.25
CA GLU A 146 11.87 -1.35 -11.68
C GLU A 146 10.78 -2.32 -12.14
N ASN A 147 10.41 -3.25 -11.26
CA ASN A 147 9.42 -4.28 -11.53
C ASN A 147 8.26 -4.29 -10.52
N TRP A 148 8.23 -3.32 -9.60
CA TRP A 148 7.23 -3.20 -8.53
C TRP A 148 7.10 -4.49 -7.73
N THR A 149 8.22 -4.99 -7.22
CA THR A 149 8.29 -6.20 -6.39
C THR A 149 8.96 -5.92 -5.06
N TYR A 150 8.73 -6.81 -4.10
CA TYR A 150 9.42 -6.79 -2.83
C TYR A 150 9.79 -8.20 -2.39
N SER A 151 10.77 -8.31 -1.49
CA SER A 151 11.12 -9.55 -0.82
C SER A 151 11.28 -9.30 0.68
N ILE A 152 10.92 -10.31 1.47
CA ILE A 152 11.06 -10.32 2.92
C ILE A 152 11.75 -11.63 3.28
N SER A 153 12.92 -11.56 3.90
CA SER A 153 13.68 -12.71 4.36
C SER A 153 13.90 -12.63 5.87
N THR A 154 13.53 -13.68 6.59
CA THR A 154 13.84 -13.88 8.00
C THR A 154 15.09 -14.74 8.13
N ASN A 155 15.99 -14.42 9.05
CA ASN A 155 17.03 -15.35 9.48
C ASN A 155 16.57 -16.21 10.66
#